data_AF-A0A270PDV7-F1
#
_entry.id   AF-A0A270PDV7-F1
#
_cell.length_a   1.000
_cell.length_b   1.000
_cell.length_c   1.000
_cell.angle_alpha   90.00
_cell.angle_beta   90.00
_cell.angle_gamma   90.00
#
_symmetry.space_group_name_H-M   'P 1'
#
loop_
_entity.id
_entity.type
_entity.pdbx_description
1 polymer ?
#
loop_
_entity_poly.entity_id
_entity_poly.type
_entity_poly.pdbx_seq_one_letter_code
_entity_poly.pdbx_strand_id
1 'polypeptide(L)'
;MKSTEMPVPKALAQSGHKGFIYRDPYGVTLVIAPFNGPLLLSLRPAITALAAGNTCVLKLSETLPATTALLEQLVEKYFDPRAVTTVRGNREETGELLKLPFENLTPVIPELGGQNPAFVDESANIKDAARKIAWGGAWCTSPGYAYVHESVAEEFVAEAKKTLVEMYGGTPKITPTSPASSTQKRRLAWLR
;
A
#
# COMPACT_ATOMS: atom_id res chain seq x y z
N MET A 1 -21.04 -15.29 -12.28
CA MET A 1 -21.92 -14.62 -11.28
C MET A 1 -23.32 -14.37 -11.87
N LYS A 2 -24.32 -13.90 -11.10
CA LYS A 2 -25.61 -13.48 -11.68
C LYS A 2 -25.40 -12.24 -12.56
N SER A 3 -26.04 -12.20 -13.73
CA SER A 3 -26.02 -11.03 -14.59
C SER A 3 -26.80 -9.87 -13.97
N THR A 4 -26.42 -8.65 -14.34
CA THR A 4 -27.12 -7.43 -13.94
C THR A 4 -27.72 -6.79 -15.19
N GLU A 5 -29.05 -6.63 -15.25
CA GLU A 5 -29.70 -5.88 -16.33
C GLU A 5 -29.30 -4.40 -16.24
N MET A 6 -29.00 -3.80 -17.39
CA MET A 6 -28.49 -2.44 -17.48
C MET A 6 -29.27 -1.63 -18.51
N PRO A 7 -29.41 -0.31 -18.28
CA PRO A 7 -30.08 0.56 -19.23
C PRO A 7 -29.29 0.58 -20.54
N VAL A 8 -30.03 0.54 -21.64
CA VAL A 8 -29.49 0.71 -22.99
C VAL A 8 -29.96 2.06 -23.56
N PRO A 9 -29.24 2.63 -24.54
CA PRO A 9 -29.69 3.83 -25.25
C PRO A 9 -31.17 3.75 -25.65
N LYS A 10 -31.90 4.86 -25.51
CA LYS A 10 -33.36 4.92 -25.71
C LYS A 10 -33.83 4.27 -27.01
N ALA A 11 -33.13 4.50 -28.12
CA ALA A 11 -33.47 3.91 -29.41
C ALA A 11 -33.47 2.37 -29.38
N LEU A 12 -32.50 1.76 -28.68
CA LEU A 12 -32.39 0.31 -28.53
C LEU A 12 -33.43 -0.26 -27.55
N ALA A 13 -33.72 0.48 -26.47
CA ALA A 13 -34.79 0.11 -25.54
C ALA A 13 -36.16 0.12 -26.22
N GLN A 14 -36.41 1.13 -27.07
CA GLN A 14 -37.66 1.28 -27.83
C GLN A 14 -37.86 0.17 -28.87
N SER A 15 -36.78 -0.38 -29.44
CA SER A 15 -36.84 -1.55 -30.32
C SER A 15 -36.80 -2.89 -29.58
N GLY A 16 -36.91 -2.89 -28.24
CA GLY A 16 -37.04 -4.10 -27.42
C GLY A 16 -35.73 -4.77 -27.00
N HIS A 17 -34.57 -4.17 -27.26
CA HIS A 17 -33.28 -4.72 -26.81
C HIS A 17 -33.07 -4.48 -25.31
N LYS A 18 -32.29 -5.39 -24.69
CA LYS A 18 -31.90 -5.33 -23.29
C LYS A 18 -30.39 -5.44 -23.15
N GLY A 19 -29.83 -4.72 -22.18
CA GLY A 19 -28.42 -4.77 -21.83
C GLY A 19 -28.20 -5.62 -20.59
N PHE A 20 -27.14 -6.43 -20.59
CA PHE A 20 -26.74 -7.21 -19.42
C PHE A 20 -25.23 -7.09 -19.22
N ILE A 21 -24.80 -6.96 -17.96
CA ILE A 21 -23.40 -7.09 -17.57
C ILE A 21 -23.21 -8.44 -16.89
N TYR A 22 -22.26 -9.21 -17.40
CA TYR A 22 -21.74 -10.43 -16.81
C TYR A 22 -20.38 -10.13 -16.18
N ARG A 23 -20.14 -10.69 -14.99
CA ARG A 23 -18.86 -10.57 -14.27
C ARG A 23 -18.35 -11.97 -14.00
N ASP A 24 -17.19 -12.25 -14.57
CA ASP A 24 -16.48 -13.51 -14.45
C ASP A 24 -15.06 -13.23 -13.94
N PRO A 25 -14.47 -14.15 -13.16
CA PRO A 25 -13.10 -14.01 -12.67
C PRO A 25 -12.12 -13.98 -13.85
N TYR A 26 -11.02 -13.26 -13.67
CA TYR A 26 -9.89 -13.26 -14.60
C TYR A 26 -9.10 -14.58 -14.59
N GLY A 27 -9.19 -15.37 -13.51
CA GLY A 27 -8.48 -16.63 -13.38
C GLY A 27 -7.44 -16.57 -12.27
N VAL A 28 -6.15 -16.60 -12.62
CA VAL A 28 -5.03 -16.58 -11.66
C VAL A 28 -4.55 -15.14 -11.44
N THR A 29 -4.49 -14.71 -10.18
CA THR A 29 -3.96 -13.40 -9.79
C THR A 29 -2.62 -13.53 -9.09
N LEU A 30 -1.75 -12.53 -9.27
CA LEU A 30 -0.47 -12.42 -8.58
C LEU A 30 -0.45 -11.15 -7.72
N VAL A 31 -0.19 -11.31 -6.42
CA VAL A 31 0.00 -10.20 -5.47
C VAL A 31 1.46 -10.14 -5.06
N ILE A 32 2.14 -9.05 -5.41
CA ILE A 32 3.52 -8.77 -4.99
C ILE A 32 3.48 -7.80 -3.81
N ALA A 33 3.68 -8.32 -2.60
CA ALA A 33 3.52 -7.52 -1.38
C ALA A 33 4.80 -6.73 -1.02
N PRO A 34 4.69 -5.46 -0.60
CA PRO A 34 5.82 -4.67 -0.12
C PRO A 34 6.14 -4.97 1.36
N PHE A 35 7.32 -4.53 1.80
CA PHE A 35 7.82 -4.81 3.15
C PHE A 35 7.20 -3.96 4.26
N ASN A 36 6.63 -2.80 3.95
CA ASN A 36 6.21 -1.81 4.95
C ASN A 36 4.82 -2.08 5.55
N GLY A 37 4.00 -2.88 4.87
CA GLY A 37 2.69 -3.31 5.36
C GLY A 37 2.42 -4.76 4.96
N PRO A 38 3.27 -5.72 5.34
CA PRO A 38 3.35 -7.03 4.71
C PRO A 38 2.12 -7.91 4.92
N LEU A 39 1.33 -7.66 5.97
CA LEU A 39 0.05 -8.33 6.20
C LEU A 39 -1.08 -7.63 5.45
N LEU A 40 -1.24 -6.32 5.67
CA LEU A 40 -2.34 -5.55 5.09
C LEU A 40 -2.27 -5.51 3.56
N LEU A 41 -1.08 -5.25 3.02
CA LEU A 41 -0.86 -5.04 1.59
C LEU A 41 -0.70 -6.34 0.81
N SER A 42 -0.60 -7.49 1.48
CA SER A 42 -0.71 -8.82 0.85
C SER A 42 -2.13 -9.37 0.92
N LEU A 43 -2.73 -9.39 2.12
CA LEU A 43 -3.98 -10.07 2.36
C LEU A 43 -5.18 -9.30 1.81
N ARG A 44 -5.19 -7.96 1.90
CA ARG A 44 -6.31 -7.16 1.37
C ARG A 44 -6.55 -7.38 -0.12
N PRO A 45 -5.54 -7.24 -1.01
CA PRO A 45 -5.75 -7.53 -2.43
C PRO A 45 -6.07 -9.02 -2.68
N ALA A 46 -5.48 -9.95 -1.93
CA ALA A 46 -5.80 -11.38 -2.07
C ALA A 46 -7.26 -11.70 -1.71
N ILE A 47 -7.79 -11.12 -0.63
CA ILE A 47 -9.20 -11.23 -0.25
C ILE A 47 -10.10 -10.72 -1.37
N THR A 48 -9.76 -9.58 -1.99
CA THR A 48 -10.55 -9.04 -3.10
C THR A 48 -10.49 -9.94 -4.35
N ALA A 49 -9.34 -10.53 -4.65
CA ALA A 49 -9.18 -11.44 -5.77
C ALA A 49 -10.01 -12.72 -5.57
N LEU A 50 -9.92 -13.33 -4.39
CA LEU A 50 -10.68 -14.52 -4.00
C LEU A 50 -12.19 -14.25 -3.99
N ALA A 51 -12.63 -13.10 -3.45
CA ALA A 51 -14.04 -12.70 -3.45
C ALA A 51 -14.60 -12.51 -4.87
N ALA A 52 -13.76 -12.10 -5.82
CA ALA A 52 -14.10 -12.02 -7.23
C ALA A 52 -14.08 -13.38 -7.96
N GLY A 53 -13.72 -14.47 -7.27
CA GLY A 53 -13.69 -15.84 -7.80
C GLY A 53 -12.37 -16.24 -8.45
N ASN A 54 -11.29 -15.47 -8.25
CA ASN A 54 -9.97 -15.78 -8.77
C ASN A 54 -9.18 -16.68 -7.81
N THR A 55 -8.15 -17.35 -8.32
CA THR A 55 -7.08 -17.93 -7.49
C THR A 55 -5.97 -16.90 -7.29
N CYS A 56 -5.12 -17.10 -6.27
CA CYS A 56 -4.14 -16.10 -5.86
C CYS A 56 -2.76 -16.71 -5.58
N VAL A 57 -1.73 -16.15 -6.22
CA VAL A 57 -0.32 -16.36 -5.86
C VAL A 57 0.14 -15.17 -5.03
N LEU A 58 0.58 -15.41 -3.80
CA LEU A 58 1.13 -14.40 -2.90
C LEU A 58 2.65 -14.43 -2.98
N LYS A 59 3.26 -13.42 -3.59
CA LYS A 59 4.71 -13.26 -3.55
C LYS A 59 5.11 -12.49 -2.30
N LEU A 60 5.87 -13.14 -1.42
CA LEU A 60 6.28 -12.62 -0.12
C LEU A 60 7.74 -12.13 -0.16
N SER A 61 8.04 -11.10 0.64
CA SER A 61 9.40 -10.53 0.69
C SER A 61 10.31 -11.33 1.61
N GLU A 62 11.53 -11.64 1.16
CA GLU A 62 12.53 -12.31 2.01
C GLU A 62 13.12 -11.41 3.09
N THR A 63 12.96 -10.09 2.95
CA THR A 63 13.43 -9.12 3.94
C THR A 63 12.68 -9.20 5.28
N LEU A 64 11.59 -9.99 5.33
CA LEU A 64 10.71 -10.16 6.48
C LEU A 64 10.57 -11.64 6.88
N PRO A 65 11.65 -12.31 7.32
CA PRO A 65 11.69 -13.76 7.48
C PRO A 65 10.60 -14.29 8.44
N ALA A 66 10.35 -13.62 9.56
CA ALA A 66 9.34 -14.03 10.52
C ALA A 66 7.91 -13.90 9.97
N THR A 67 7.60 -12.80 9.28
CA THR A 67 6.27 -12.57 8.70
C THR A 67 6.02 -13.52 7.53
N THR A 68 7.03 -13.71 6.67
CA THR A 68 6.95 -14.62 5.54
C THR A 68 6.74 -16.06 6.01
N ALA A 69 7.53 -16.55 6.97
CA ALA A 69 7.35 -17.89 7.51
C ALA A 69 5.96 -18.10 8.12
N LEU A 70 5.44 -17.11 8.85
CA LEU A 70 4.09 -17.18 9.42
C LEU A 70 3.01 -17.22 8.33
N LEU A 71 3.08 -16.34 7.33
CA LEU A 71 2.08 -16.28 6.27
C LEU A 71 2.01 -17.57 5.48
N GLU A 72 3.13 -18.18 5.17
CA GLU A 72 3.15 -19.47 4.46
C GLU A 72 2.52 -20.58 5.28
N GLN A 73 2.92 -20.71 6.55
CA GLN A 73 2.33 -21.68 7.45
C GLN A 73 0.80 -21.51 7.55
N LEU A 74 0.31 -20.26 7.58
CA LEU A 74 -1.12 -19.99 7.62
C LEU A 74 -1.79 -20.30 6.28
N VAL A 75 -1.20 -19.93 5.15
CA VAL A 75 -1.76 -20.21 3.83
C VAL A 75 -1.88 -21.71 3.61
N GLU A 76 -0.82 -22.47 3.88
CA GLU A 76 -0.81 -23.94 3.78
C GLU A 76 -1.85 -24.60 4.69
N LYS A 77 -2.07 -24.03 5.88
CA LYS A 77 -3.03 -24.58 6.85
C LYS A 77 -4.49 -24.34 6.43
N TYR A 78 -4.79 -23.22 5.79
CA TYR A 78 -6.18 -22.78 5.60
C TYR A 78 -6.67 -22.81 4.15
N PHE A 79 -5.80 -22.96 3.15
CA PHE A 79 -6.18 -22.91 1.75
C PHE A 79 -5.70 -24.14 0.96
N ASP A 80 -6.52 -24.59 0.00
CA ASP A 80 -6.07 -25.52 -1.03
C ASP A 80 -4.97 -24.83 -1.87
N PRO A 81 -3.81 -25.45 -2.11
CA PRO A 81 -2.72 -24.86 -2.90
C PRO A 81 -3.12 -24.42 -4.31
N ARG A 82 -4.20 -24.98 -4.87
CA ARG A 82 -4.76 -24.56 -6.17
C ARG A 82 -5.56 -23.26 -6.06
N ALA A 83 -6.05 -22.90 -4.88
CA ALA A 83 -6.79 -21.68 -4.62
C ALA A 83 -5.86 -20.53 -4.19
N VAL A 84 -4.97 -20.80 -3.24
CA VAL A 84 -3.97 -19.83 -2.77
C VAL A 84 -2.63 -20.53 -2.57
N THR A 85 -1.57 -19.95 -3.14
CA THR A 85 -0.20 -20.41 -2.92
C THR A 85 0.74 -19.23 -2.67
N THR A 86 1.90 -19.51 -2.09
CA THR A 86 2.90 -18.51 -1.72
C THR A 86 4.22 -18.77 -2.44
N VAL A 87 4.90 -17.69 -2.83
CA VAL A 87 6.23 -17.74 -3.43
C VAL A 87 7.13 -16.76 -2.68
N ARG A 88 8.24 -17.25 -2.12
CA ARG A 88 9.30 -16.39 -1.56
C ARG A 88 10.18 -15.87 -2.68
N GLY A 89 10.79 -14.71 -2.46
CA GLY A 89 11.89 -14.27 -3.29
C GLY A 89 12.15 -12.79 -3.22
N ASN A 90 13.12 -12.34 -3.99
CA ASN A 90 13.44 -10.94 -4.22
C ASN A 90 13.27 -10.61 -5.70
N ARG A 91 14.28 -10.04 -6.34
CA ARG A 91 14.18 -9.52 -7.71
C ARG A 91 14.10 -10.67 -8.71
N GLU A 92 15.00 -11.62 -8.58
CA GLU A 92 15.22 -12.72 -9.50
C GLU A 92 13.99 -13.63 -9.56
N GLU A 93 13.51 -14.11 -8.42
CA GLU A 93 12.34 -14.99 -8.35
C GLU A 93 11.07 -14.27 -8.79
N THR A 94 10.92 -12.98 -8.49
CA THR A 94 9.79 -12.19 -9.00
C THR A 94 9.87 -12.08 -10.52
N GLY A 95 11.07 -11.93 -11.08
CA GLY A 95 11.30 -11.91 -12.53
C GLY A 95 10.90 -13.22 -13.20
N GLU A 96 11.25 -14.37 -12.63
CA GLU A 96 10.80 -15.67 -13.12
C GLU A 96 9.29 -15.86 -12.97
N LEU A 97 8.73 -15.43 -11.84
CA LEU A 97 7.30 -15.50 -11.59
C LEU A 97 6.52 -14.75 -12.67
N LEU A 98 6.96 -13.54 -13.03
CA LEU A 98 6.33 -12.73 -14.08
C LEU A 98 6.40 -13.34 -15.50
N LYS A 99 7.24 -14.36 -15.74
CA LYS A 99 7.29 -15.09 -17.02
C LYS A 99 6.27 -16.25 -17.08
N LEU A 100 5.66 -16.61 -15.96
CA LEU A 100 4.62 -17.62 -15.95
C LEU A 100 3.42 -17.15 -16.78
N PRO A 101 2.60 -18.09 -17.30
CA PRO A 101 1.49 -17.77 -18.20
C PRO A 101 0.29 -17.19 -17.44
N PHE A 102 0.48 -16.06 -16.77
CA PHE A 102 -0.63 -15.15 -16.50
C PHE A 102 -1.12 -14.69 -17.87
N GLU A 103 -2.41 -14.88 -18.16
CA GLU A 103 -2.93 -14.75 -19.53
C GLU A 103 -2.42 -13.48 -20.26
N ASN A 104 -1.97 -13.66 -21.51
CA ASN A 104 -1.33 -12.59 -22.29
C ASN A 104 -2.22 -11.33 -22.31
N LEU A 105 -1.63 -10.15 -22.04
CA LEU A 105 -2.32 -8.87 -21.74
C LEU A 105 -2.92 -8.78 -20.32
N THR A 106 -2.25 -9.37 -19.32
CA THR A 106 -2.65 -9.26 -17.92
C THR A 106 -2.74 -7.78 -17.48
N PRO A 107 -3.90 -7.31 -17.02
CA PRO A 107 -4.02 -5.96 -16.46
C PRO A 107 -3.23 -5.85 -15.15
N VAL A 108 -2.47 -4.77 -15.00
CA VAL A 108 -1.64 -4.53 -13.81
C VAL A 108 -2.20 -3.36 -13.01
N ILE A 109 -2.25 -3.51 -11.68
CA ILE A 109 -2.63 -2.46 -10.73
C ILE A 109 -1.39 -2.06 -9.92
N PRO A 110 -0.63 -1.04 -10.36
CA PRO A 110 0.58 -0.62 -9.67
C PRO A 110 0.28 0.39 -8.56
N GLU A 111 0.31 -0.07 -7.31
CA GLU A 111 0.27 0.81 -6.12
C GLU A 111 1.69 1.28 -5.79
N LEU A 112 2.10 2.40 -6.39
CA LEU A 112 3.45 2.95 -6.28
C LEU A 112 3.58 4.01 -5.18
N GLY A 113 4.82 4.42 -4.92
CA GLY A 113 5.12 5.52 -4.03
C GLY A 113 5.25 6.86 -4.74
N GLY A 114 5.67 7.86 -3.97
CA GLY A 114 5.97 9.20 -4.44
C GLY A 114 6.48 10.06 -3.29
N GLN A 115 6.70 11.34 -3.54
CA GLN A 115 6.91 12.30 -2.48
C GLN A 115 5.60 13.06 -2.22
N ASN A 116 4.95 12.76 -1.10
CA ASN A 116 3.68 13.40 -0.75
C ASN A 116 3.94 14.77 -0.11
N PRO A 117 3.53 15.90 -0.72
CA PRO A 117 3.61 17.20 -0.08
C PRO A 117 2.56 17.34 1.02
N ALA A 118 2.91 18.07 2.07
CA ALA A 118 1.95 18.69 2.99
C ALA A 118 2.01 20.21 2.82
N PHE A 119 0.86 20.88 2.78
CA PHE A 119 0.79 22.34 2.74
C PHE A 119 0.29 22.86 4.09
N VAL A 120 1.02 23.80 4.67
CA VAL A 120 0.69 24.47 5.93
C VAL A 120 0.52 25.94 5.62
N ASP A 121 -0.74 26.36 5.57
CA ASP A 121 -1.14 27.75 5.36
C ASP A 121 -0.93 28.60 6.63
N GLU A 122 -0.89 29.92 6.49
CA GLU A 122 -0.78 30.85 7.63
C GLU A 122 -1.94 30.73 8.62
N SER A 123 -3.13 30.32 8.16
CA SER A 123 -4.30 30.13 9.02
C SER A 123 -4.33 28.76 9.74
N ALA A 124 -3.34 27.90 9.50
CA ALA A 124 -3.33 26.55 10.02
C ALA A 124 -3.15 26.50 11.55
N ASN A 125 -3.76 25.49 12.18
CA ASN A 125 -3.40 25.15 13.56
C ASN A 125 -2.02 24.47 13.56
N ILE A 126 -0.99 25.24 13.90
CA ILE A 126 0.40 24.82 13.79
C ILE A 126 0.72 23.60 14.67
N LYS A 127 0.16 23.52 15.89
CA LYS A 127 0.38 22.39 16.80
C LYS A 127 -0.20 21.09 16.27
N ASP A 128 -1.42 21.15 15.79
CA ASP A 128 -2.09 19.99 15.20
C ASP A 128 -1.42 19.55 13.90
N ALA A 129 -1.08 20.51 13.02
CA ALA A 129 -0.38 20.26 11.76
C ALA A 129 0.99 19.59 12.00
N ALA A 130 1.80 20.16 12.89
CA ALA A 130 3.12 19.63 13.24
C ALA A 130 3.01 18.18 13.76
N ARG A 131 2.06 17.91 14.67
CA ARG A 131 1.86 16.59 15.24
C ARG A 131 1.41 15.56 14.20
N LYS A 132 0.43 15.89 13.35
CA LYS A 132 -0.07 15.00 12.31
C LYS A 132 1.00 14.69 11.27
N ILE A 133 1.74 15.70 10.83
CA ILE A 133 2.82 15.52 9.84
C ILE A 133 3.94 14.67 10.44
N ALA A 134 4.38 14.96 11.67
CA ALA A 134 5.46 14.23 12.35
C ALA A 134 5.13 12.76 12.61
N TRP A 135 3.88 12.43 12.90
CA TRP A 135 3.43 11.05 13.14
C TRP A 135 3.58 10.12 11.92
N GLY A 136 3.63 10.67 10.70
CA GLY A 136 3.81 9.89 9.47
C GLY A 136 5.02 8.93 9.51
N GLY A 137 4.80 7.66 9.19
CA GLY A 137 5.80 6.60 9.23
C GLY A 137 6.29 6.14 7.87
N ALA A 138 6.75 4.89 7.78
CA ALA A 138 7.14 4.20 6.55
C ALA A 138 5.96 3.81 5.64
N TRP A 139 4.97 4.68 5.50
CA TRP A 139 3.78 4.46 4.67
C TRP A 139 3.89 5.20 3.34
N CYS A 140 3.37 4.61 2.27
CA CYS A 140 3.38 5.23 0.93
C CYS A 140 2.62 6.56 0.89
N THR A 141 1.68 6.78 1.80
CA THR A 141 0.85 7.99 1.93
C THR A 141 1.41 9.00 2.94
N SER A 142 2.51 8.68 3.63
CA SER A 142 3.10 9.61 4.60
C SER A 142 3.63 10.86 3.89
N PRO A 143 3.48 12.07 4.50
CA PRO A 143 4.11 13.27 3.99
C PRO A 143 5.63 13.11 3.87
N GLY A 144 6.20 13.35 2.70
CA GLY A 144 7.65 13.32 2.48
C GLY A 144 8.34 14.63 2.86
N TYR A 145 7.63 15.75 2.65
CA TYR A 145 8.09 17.12 2.84
C TYR A 145 6.88 18.03 3.09
N ALA A 146 7.12 19.24 3.60
CA ALA A 146 6.08 20.23 3.83
C ALA A 146 6.44 21.58 3.19
N TYR A 147 5.47 22.20 2.52
CA TYR A 147 5.49 23.61 2.18
C TYR A 147 4.75 24.37 3.27
N VAL A 148 5.43 25.32 3.90
CA VAL A 148 4.91 26.08 5.03
C VAL A 148 4.94 27.55 4.67
N HIS A 149 3.84 28.26 4.92
CA HIS A 149 3.78 29.69 4.70
C HIS A 149 4.84 30.39 5.57
N GLU A 150 5.53 31.37 5.00
CA GLU A 150 6.71 31.99 5.61
C GLU A 150 6.41 32.60 7.00
N SER A 151 5.21 33.15 7.19
CA SER A 151 4.78 33.76 8.45
C SER A 151 4.69 32.79 9.63
N VAL A 152 4.54 31.49 9.37
CA VAL A 152 4.37 30.44 10.40
C VAL A 152 5.48 29.38 10.36
N ALA A 153 6.48 29.55 9.49
CA ALA A 153 7.53 28.56 9.26
C ALA A 153 8.36 28.25 10.52
N GLU A 154 8.77 29.29 11.25
CA GLU A 154 9.58 29.12 12.47
C GLU A 154 8.78 28.42 13.58
N GLU A 155 7.53 28.83 13.79
CA GLU A 155 6.63 28.22 14.77
C GLU A 155 6.39 26.74 14.45
N PHE A 156 6.13 26.42 13.18
CA PHE A 156 5.92 25.05 12.73
C PHE A 156 7.15 24.17 12.98
N VAL A 157 8.35 24.65 12.66
CA VAL A 157 9.59 23.89 12.90
C VAL A 157 9.80 23.65 14.39
N ALA A 158 9.57 24.66 15.23
CA ALA A 158 9.72 24.52 16.68
C ALA A 158 8.77 23.45 17.25
N GLU A 159 7.50 23.48 16.85
CA GLU A 159 6.49 22.54 17.35
C GLU A 159 6.67 21.13 16.76
N ALA A 160 7.15 21.01 15.52
CA ALA A 160 7.51 19.72 14.94
C ALA A 160 8.68 19.06 15.68
N LYS A 161 9.72 19.84 16.04
CA LYS A 161 10.85 19.35 16.85
C LYS A 161 10.37 18.85 18.22
N LYS A 162 9.52 19.65 18.89
CA LYS A 162 8.92 19.27 20.17
C LYS A 162 8.12 17.98 20.07
N THR A 163 7.28 17.84 19.04
CA THR A 163 6.48 16.63 18.83
C THR A 163 7.35 15.39 18.61
N LEU A 164 8.45 15.50 17.86
CA LEU A 164 9.38 14.39 17.68
C LEU A 164 10.03 13.96 19.00
N VAL A 165 10.40 14.91 19.87
CA VAL A 165 10.93 14.61 21.20
C VAL A 165 9.89 13.92 22.08
N GLU A 166 8.64 14.39 22.06
CA GLU A 166 7.52 13.75 22.77
C GLU A 166 7.27 12.31 22.29
N MET A 167 7.31 12.08 20.98
CA MET A 167 7.03 10.77 20.39
C MET A 167 8.15 9.75 20.64
N TYR A 168 9.42 10.18 20.64
CA TYR A 168 10.57 9.27 20.64
C TYR A 168 11.45 9.35 21.88
N GLY A 169 11.17 10.26 22.83
CA GLY A 169 11.82 10.30 24.15
C GLY A 169 13.26 10.82 24.16
N GLY A 170 13.50 12.00 23.58
CA GLY A 170 14.84 12.63 23.47
C GLY A 170 15.41 12.54 22.05
N THR A 171 16.74 12.62 21.88
CA THR A 171 17.38 12.48 20.55
C THR A 171 17.35 11.01 20.12
N PRO A 172 16.58 10.63 19.10
CA PRO A 172 16.45 9.23 18.73
C PRO A 172 17.79 8.71 18.17
N LYS A 173 18.29 7.62 18.76
CA LYS A 173 19.47 6.91 18.25
C LYS A 173 19.09 6.18 16.96
N ILE A 174 19.39 6.80 15.82
CA ILE A 174 19.30 6.13 14.52
C ILE A 174 20.42 5.10 14.45
N THR A 175 20.13 3.84 14.79
CA THR A 175 21.02 2.74 14.45
C THR A 175 20.82 2.32 12.99
N PRO A 176 21.83 1.74 12.32
CA PRO A 176 21.68 1.19 10.97
C PRO A 176 20.54 0.16 10.87
N THR A 177 20.27 -0.54 11.97
CA THR A 177 19.24 -1.57 12.16
C THR A 177 17.90 -1.02 12.65
N SER A 178 17.79 0.28 12.93
CA SER A 178 16.52 0.88 13.33
C SER A 178 15.55 0.79 12.15
N PRO A 179 14.30 0.28 12.34
CA PRO A 179 13.29 0.18 11.29
C PRO A 179 12.81 1.57 10.80
N ALA A 180 13.46 2.65 11.26
CA ALA A 180 13.30 3.99 10.74
C ALA A 180 13.55 4.01 9.22
N SER A 181 12.47 4.19 8.47
CA SER A 181 12.52 4.42 7.01
C SER A 181 13.44 5.60 6.66
N SER A 182 13.90 5.66 5.42
CA SER A 182 14.64 6.83 4.90
C SER A 182 13.91 8.15 5.16
N THR A 183 12.57 8.13 5.17
CA THR A 183 11.71 9.26 5.53
C THR A 183 11.79 9.63 7.01
N GLN A 184 11.77 8.65 7.92
CA GLN A 184 12.01 8.92 9.35
C GLN A 184 13.43 9.45 9.59
N LYS A 185 14.44 8.89 8.92
CA LYS A 185 15.83 9.39 8.99
C LYS A 185 15.96 10.84 8.49
N ARG A 186 15.26 11.22 7.41
CA ARG A 186 15.18 12.61 6.91
C ARG A 186 14.48 13.55 7.89
N ARG A 187 13.40 13.13 8.53
CA ARG A 187 12.68 13.95 9.53
C ARG A 187 13.50 14.18 10.79
N LEU A 188 14.28 13.18 11.20
CA LEU A 188 15.21 13.32 12.31
C LEU A 188 16.41 14.22 11.97
N ALA A 189 16.71 14.43 10.69
CA ALA A 189 17.66 15.47 10.28
C ALA A 189 17.13 16.89 10.52
N TRP A 190 15.80 17.09 10.67
CA TRP A 190 15.25 18.39 11.09
C TRP A 190 15.63 18.76 12.52
N LEU A 191 16.05 17.78 13.35
CA LEU A 191 16.50 18.02 14.72
C LEU A 191 17.96 18.50 14.80
N ARG A 192 18.70 18.48 13.70
CA ARG A 192 20.04 19.08 13.56
C ARG A 192 19.92 20.52 13.07
#